data_AF-A0A7V8CVX4-F1
#
_entry.id   AF-A0A7V8CVX4-F1
#
_cell.length_a   1.000
_cell.length_b   1.000
_cell.length_c   1.000
_cell.angle_alpha   90.00
_cell.angle_beta   90.00
_cell.angle_gamma   90.00
#
_symmetry.space_group_name_H-M   'P 1'
#
loop_
_entity.id
_entity.type
_entity.pdbx_description
1 polymer ?
#
loop_
_entity_poly.entity_id
_entity_poly.type
_entity_poly.pdbx_seq_one_letter_code
_entity_poly.pdbx_strand_id
1 'polypeptide(L)'
;MAEASAASAAPAATATTKVVTITEEQINSSYVITTPRSTKITDRHVDLQPGKVVLTATFTASDTGKSYALSTTLTPTLTSGQVLWQATSASVGKVAASDAKLAELNALIADSWARSYKTAHGPGVITAFEVSDTALTYTLTLPDTRPARTPRVPRS
;
A
#
# COMPACT_ATOMS: atom_id res chain seq x y z
N MET A 1 -32.27 -45.26 24.00
CA MET A 1 -30.93 -45.23 23.40
C MET A 1 -30.92 -44.10 22.38
N ALA A 2 -30.19 -43.02 22.64
CA ALA A 2 -30.10 -41.89 21.73
C ALA A 2 -28.81 -42.03 20.93
N GLU A 3 -28.91 -42.16 19.60
CA GLU A 3 -27.75 -42.19 18.71
C GLU A 3 -27.16 -40.78 18.61
N ALA A 4 -25.89 -40.66 18.99
CA ALA A 4 -25.12 -39.43 18.85
C ALA A 4 -24.82 -39.20 17.37
N SER A 5 -25.42 -38.15 16.79
CA SER A 5 -25.11 -37.70 15.43
C SER A 5 -23.69 -37.13 15.41
N ALA A 6 -22.77 -37.84 14.77
CA ALA A 6 -21.40 -37.38 14.56
C ALA A 6 -21.41 -36.28 13.48
N ALA A 7 -21.26 -35.03 13.91
CA ALA A 7 -21.05 -33.91 13.00
C ALA A 7 -19.68 -34.08 12.31
N SER A 8 -19.71 -34.43 11.02
CA SER A 8 -18.50 -34.46 10.19
C SER A 8 -17.94 -33.04 10.05
N ALA A 9 -16.77 -32.79 10.63
CA ALA A 9 -16.07 -31.53 10.46
C ALA A 9 -15.67 -31.34 8.98
N ALA A 10 -16.08 -30.23 8.38
CA ALA A 10 -15.64 -29.88 7.04
C ALA A 10 -14.12 -29.60 7.04
N PRO A 11 -13.37 -30.07 6.02
CA PRO A 11 -11.95 -29.79 5.91
C PRO A 11 -11.73 -28.27 5.80
N ALA A 12 -10.78 -27.76 6.58
CA ALA A 12 -10.40 -26.34 6.55
C ALA A 12 -9.80 -25.99 5.19
N ALA A 13 -10.30 -24.92 4.57
CA ALA A 13 -9.75 -24.39 3.32
C ALA A 13 -8.29 -23.94 3.52
N THR A 14 -7.40 -24.33 2.61
CA THR A 14 -5.97 -24.00 2.71
C THR A 14 -5.71 -22.63 2.08
N ALA A 15 -5.42 -21.62 2.90
CA ALA A 15 -5.10 -20.29 2.39
C ALA A 15 -3.74 -20.28 1.65
N THR A 16 -3.64 -19.52 0.56
CA THR A 16 -2.36 -19.33 -0.15
C THR A 16 -1.72 -18.03 0.30
N THR A 17 -0.47 -18.12 0.75
CA THR A 17 0.31 -16.97 1.19
C THR A 17 1.39 -16.63 0.16
N LYS A 18 1.52 -15.35 -0.19
CA LYS A 18 2.54 -14.83 -1.10
C LYS A 18 3.29 -13.68 -0.45
N VAL A 19 4.61 -13.77 -0.43
CA VAL A 19 5.48 -12.64 -0.05
C VAL A 19 5.78 -11.81 -1.30
N VAL A 20 5.63 -10.50 -1.19
CA VAL A 20 5.95 -9.53 -2.24
C VAL A 20 6.97 -8.55 -1.69
N THR A 21 8.03 -8.35 -2.45
CA THR A 21 9.09 -7.37 -2.14
C THR A 21 9.18 -6.38 -3.29
N ILE A 22 9.18 -5.10 -2.95
CA ILE A 22 9.32 -3.98 -3.88
C ILE A 22 10.53 -3.17 -3.42
N THR A 23 11.54 -3.04 -4.28
CA THR A 23 12.74 -2.27 -3.95
C THR A 23 12.52 -0.77 -4.14
N GLU A 24 13.31 0.05 -3.46
CA GLU A 24 13.32 1.50 -3.67
C GLU A 24 13.57 1.86 -5.14
N GLU A 25 14.52 1.19 -5.79
CA GLU A 25 14.84 1.39 -7.20
C GLU A 25 13.63 1.13 -8.11
N GLN A 26 12.86 0.06 -7.83
CA GLN A 26 11.63 -0.24 -8.56
C GLN A 26 10.57 0.84 -8.37
N ILE A 27 10.45 1.40 -7.16
CA ILE A 27 9.52 2.51 -6.87
C ILE A 27 9.94 3.75 -7.65
N ASN A 28 11.21 4.14 -7.56
CA ASN A 28 11.75 5.33 -8.22
C ASN A 28 11.75 5.22 -9.75
N SER A 29 11.82 4.01 -10.29
CA SER A 29 11.71 3.74 -11.72
C SER A 29 10.25 3.64 -12.20
N SER A 30 9.27 3.64 -11.29
CA SER A 30 7.87 3.49 -11.66
C SER A 30 7.37 4.71 -12.46
N TYR A 31 6.43 4.47 -13.38
CA TYR A 31 5.81 5.55 -14.18
C TYR A 31 5.21 6.65 -13.31
N VAL A 32 4.65 6.28 -12.15
CA VAL A 32 4.04 7.22 -11.21
C VAL A 32 5.07 8.18 -10.63
N ILE A 33 6.36 7.84 -10.54
CA ILE A 33 7.45 8.71 -10.06
C ILE A 33 8.13 9.46 -11.22
N THR A 34 8.40 8.78 -12.33
CA THR A 34 9.13 9.36 -13.46
C THR A 34 8.29 10.31 -14.32
N THR A 35 6.97 10.12 -14.39
CA THR A 35 6.09 10.90 -15.27
C THR A 35 4.98 11.59 -14.47
N PRO A 36 5.22 12.80 -13.90
CA PRO A 36 4.24 13.48 -13.07
C PRO A 36 3.07 14.00 -13.90
N ARG A 37 1.86 13.82 -13.36
CA ARG A 37 0.65 14.40 -13.96
C ARG A 37 0.66 15.92 -13.95
N SER A 38 1.34 16.52 -12.97
CA SER A 38 1.50 17.98 -12.85
C SER A 38 2.91 18.38 -13.27
N THR A 39 3.02 19.26 -14.26
CA THR A 39 4.32 19.83 -14.69
C THR A 39 4.95 20.74 -13.63
N LYS A 40 4.18 21.13 -12.60
CA LYS A 40 4.68 21.93 -11.48
C LYS A 40 5.46 21.10 -10.46
N ILE A 41 5.40 19.77 -10.54
CA ILE A 41 6.07 18.87 -9.59
C ILE A 41 7.11 18.08 -10.37
N THR A 42 8.38 18.30 -10.06
CA THR A 42 9.52 17.62 -10.69
C THR A 42 10.35 16.87 -9.63
N ASP A 43 11.36 16.13 -10.09
CA ASP A 43 12.41 15.54 -9.23
C ASP A 43 11.86 14.72 -8.06
N ARG A 44 10.80 13.95 -8.32
CA ARG A 44 10.20 13.10 -7.31
C ARG A 44 11.13 11.94 -7.00
N HIS A 45 11.35 11.71 -5.72
CA HIS A 45 12.18 10.64 -5.24
C HIS A 45 11.62 10.06 -3.95
N VAL A 46 11.63 8.74 -3.86
CA VAL A 46 11.23 7.97 -2.69
C VAL A 46 12.49 7.39 -2.07
N ASP A 47 12.65 7.65 -0.78
CA ASP A 47 13.71 7.12 0.06
C ASP A 47 13.06 6.22 1.12
N LEU A 48 13.43 4.94 1.14
CA LEU A 48 12.93 3.96 2.10
C LEU A 48 13.86 3.93 3.31
N GLN A 49 13.28 4.11 4.50
CA GLN A 49 14.01 4.04 5.76
C GLN A 49 13.31 3.03 6.67
N PRO A 50 14.00 2.41 7.64
CA PRO A 50 13.37 1.47 8.55
C PRO A 50 12.10 2.03 9.20
N GLY A 51 10.96 1.41 8.88
CA GLY A 51 9.63 1.78 9.38
C GLY A 51 8.99 3.04 8.79
N LYS A 52 9.59 3.71 7.80
CA LYS A 52 9.02 4.93 7.22
C LYS A 52 9.48 5.16 5.77
N VAL A 53 8.75 6.00 5.06
CA VAL A 53 9.05 6.38 3.67
C VAL A 53 9.17 7.89 3.59
N VAL A 54 10.24 8.39 3.00
CA VAL A 54 10.45 9.82 2.76
C VAL A 54 10.22 10.11 1.29
N LEU A 55 9.18 10.87 0.99
CA LEU A 55 8.92 11.39 -0.35
C LEU A 55 9.51 12.79 -0.46
N THR A 56 10.32 13.01 -1.49
CA THR A 56 10.82 14.33 -1.85
C THR A 56 10.41 14.70 -3.27
N ALA A 57 10.27 16.00 -3.53
CA ALA A 57 9.95 16.55 -4.85
C ALA A 57 10.33 18.02 -4.93
N THR A 58 10.34 18.59 -6.12
CA THR A 58 10.42 20.04 -6.33
C THR A 58 9.09 20.56 -6.82
N PHE A 59 8.55 21.61 -6.18
CA PHE A 59 7.37 22.33 -6.64
C PHE A 59 7.73 23.69 -7.21
N THR A 60 7.33 23.97 -8.44
CA THR A 60 7.48 25.29 -9.08
C THR A 60 6.14 26.03 -9.12
N ALA A 61 6.07 27.14 -8.42
CA ALA A 61 4.91 28.02 -8.40
C ALA A 61 4.78 28.77 -9.73
N SER A 62 3.63 28.66 -10.40
CA SER A 62 3.46 29.16 -11.78
C SER A 62 3.38 30.68 -11.88
N ASP A 63 2.94 31.33 -10.81
CA ASP A 63 2.79 32.79 -10.72
C ASP A 63 4.14 33.50 -10.58
N THR A 64 5.06 32.90 -9.83
CA THR A 64 6.36 33.50 -9.49
C THR A 64 7.55 32.83 -10.16
N GLY A 65 7.36 31.63 -10.72
CA GLY A 65 8.44 30.77 -11.23
C GLY A 65 9.37 30.23 -10.13
N LYS A 66 9.06 30.47 -8.85
CA LYS A 66 9.90 30.04 -7.73
C LYS A 66 9.73 28.55 -7.46
N SER A 67 10.85 27.89 -7.20
CA SER A 67 10.88 26.47 -6.84
C SER A 67 11.07 26.28 -5.34
N TYR A 68 10.36 25.28 -4.80
CA TYR A 68 10.37 24.90 -3.40
C TYR A 68 10.61 23.41 -3.28
N ALA A 69 11.54 23.00 -2.42
CA ALA A 69 11.70 21.60 -2.07
C ALA A 69 10.51 21.14 -1.23
N LEU A 70 9.93 20.01 -1.57
CA LEU A 70 8.91 19.32 -0.80
C LEU A 70 9.53 18.10 -0.13
N SER A 71 9.17 17.87 1.12
CA SER A 71 9.50 16.64 1.83
C SER A 71 8.28 16.17 2.62
N THR A 72 8.00 14.88 2.61
CA THR A 72 6.91 14.27 3.38
C THR A 72 7.38 12.92 3.91
N THR A 73 7.28 12.71 5.22
CA THR A 73 7.57 11.41 5.85
C THR A 73 6.26 10.69 6.11
N LEU A 74 6.17 9.44 5.64
CA LEU A 74 5.03 8.57 5.78
C LEU A 74 5.39 7.36 6.64
N THR A 75 4.51 6.97 7.56
CA THR A 75 4.61 5.73 8.32
C THR A 75 3.46 4.80 7.96
N PRO A 76 3.74 3.52 7.66
CA PRO A 76 2.71 2.53 7.40
C PRO A 76 2.10 2.01 8.69
N THR A 77 0.81 1.73 8.69
CA THR A 77 0.12 0.97 9.74
C THR A 77 -0.74 -0.11 9.11
N LEU A 78 -0.64 -1.34 9.63
CA LEU A 78 -1.46 -2.45 9.15
C LEU A 78 -2.75 -2.51 9.97
N THR A 79 -3.89 -2.27 9.33
CA THR A 79 -5.22 -2.30 9.98
C THR A 79 -6.18 -3.11 9.12
N SER A 80 -6.83 -4.12 9.71
CA SER A 80 -7.87 -4.92 9.05
C SER A 80 -7.46 -5.50 7.69
N GLY A 81 -6.21 -5.96 7.56
CA GLY A 81 -5.69 -6.55 6.33
C GLY A 81 -5.27 -5.53 5.26
N GLN A 82 -5.24 -4.24 5.60
CA GLN A 82 -4.86 -3.16 4.70
C GLN A 82 -3.74 -2.32 5.31
N VAL A 83 -2.78 -1.93 4.48
CA VAL A 83 -1.75 -0.96 4.88
C VAL A 83 -2.37 0.42 4.75
N LEU A 84 -2.30 1.24 5.78
CA LEU A 84 -2.65 2.65 5.75
C LEU A 84 -1.37 3.47 5.88
N TRP A 85 -1.30 4.58 5.16
CA TRP A 85 -0.14 5.47 5.21
C TRP A 85 -0.53 6.75 5.93
N GLN A 86 0.28 7.13 6.92
CA GLN A 86 0.11 8.35 7.68
C GLN A 86 1.32 9.26 7.48
N ALA A 87 1.07 10.48 7.02
CA ALA A 87 2.04 11.56 7.07
C ALA A 87 2.30 11.99 8.51
N THR A 88 3.53 11.79 8.97
CA THR A 88 4.03 12.19 10.29
C THR A 88 4.76 13.53 10.25
N SER A 89 5.30 13.89 9.08
CA SER A 89 5.87 15.21 8.84
C SER A 89 5.73 15.60 7.37
N ALA A 90 5.66 16.89 7.12
CA ALA A 90 5.72 17.47 5.79
C ALA A 90 6.34 18.86 5.86
N SER A 91 7.04 19.28 4.79
CA SER A 91 7.62 20.61 4.71
C SER A 91 7.64 21.13 3.26
N VAL A 92 7.65 22.47 3.17
CA VAL A 92 7.86 23.22 1.92
C VAL A 92 9.02 24.18 2.16
N GLY A 93 10.15 23.94 1.48
CA GLY A 93 11.42 24.58 1.78
C GLY A 93 11.83 24.30 3.22
N LYS A 94 11.94 25.36 4.03
CA LYS A 94 12.30 25.28 5.46
C LYS A 94 11.10 25.37 6.40
N VAL A 95 9.87 25.41 5.86
CA VAL A 95 8.66 25.59 6.64
C VAL A 95 7.97 24.24 6.83
N ALA A 96 7.84 23.80 8.08
CA ALA A 96 7.08 22.60 8.42
C ALA A 96 5.57 22.85 8.29
N ALA A 97 4.84 21.80 7.90
CA ALA A 97 3.39 21.79 7.92
C ALA A 97 2.88 21.89 9.37
N SER A 98 1.78 22.61 9.58
CA SER A 98 1.05 22.59 10.85
C SER A 98 0.27 21.30 11.01
N ASP A 99 -0.13 20.98 12.24
CA ASP A 99 -0.92 19.77 12.54
C ASP A 99 -2.25 19.73 11.77
N ALA A 100 -2.91 20.89 11.62
CA ALA A 100 -4.12 21.00 10.80
C ALA A 100 -3.85 20.61 9.34
N LYS A 101 -2.69 21.03 8.79
CA LYS A 101 -2.32 20.71 7.42
C LYS A 101 -1.89 19.25 7.25
N LEU A 102 -1.25 18.67 8.27
CA LEU A 102 -0.97 17.23 8.31
C LEU A 102 -2.27 16.41 8.38
N ALA A 103 -3.26 16.86 9.13
CA ALA A 103 -4.58 16.20 9.18
C ALA A 103 -5.28 16.22 7.82
N GLU A 104 -5.28 17.35 7.12
CA GLU A 104 -5.79 17.45 5.74
C GLU A 104 -5.03 16.53 4.78
N LEU A 105 -3.69 16.51 4.85
CA LEU A 105 -2.86 15.64 4.03
C LEU A 105 -3.18 14.16 4.27
N ASN A 106 -3.34 13.77 5.52
CA ASN A 106 -3.72 12.41 5.90
C ASN A 106 -5.10 12.00 5.37
N ALA A 107 -6.08 12.91 5.39
CA ALA A 107 -7.39 12.65 4.79
C ALA A 107 -7.30 12.42 3.28
N LEU A 108 -6.48 13.21 2.57
CA LEU A 108 -6.24 13.04 1.13
C LEU A 108 -5.52 11.73 0.80
N ILE A 109 -4.50 11.37 1.60
CA ILE A 109 -3.76 10.11 1.44
C ILE A 109 -4.71 8.92 1.65
N ALA A 110 -5.51 8.95 2.71
CA ALA A 110 -6.46 7.87 3.01
C ALA A 110 -7.47 7.66 1.87
N ASP A 111 -8.05 8.74 1.34
CA ASP A 111 -9.01 8.67 0.23
C ASP A 111 -8.36 8.22 -1.10
N SER A 112 -7.15 8.69 -1.39
CA SER A 112 -6.39 8.20 -2.55
C SER A 112 -6.05 6.73 -2.43
N TRP A 113 -5.63 6.29 -1.24
CA TRP A 113 -5.23 4.92 -0.99
C TRP A 113 -6.41 3.97 -1.04
N ALA A 114 -7.54 4.32 -0.42
CA ALA A 114 -8.77 3.52 -0.48
C ALA A 114 -9.24 3.26 -1.91
N ARG A 115 -9.03 4.22 -2.82
CA ARG A 115 -9.33 4.08 -4.26
C ARG A 115 -8.32 3.18 -4.97
N SER A 116 -7.03 3.35 -4.72
CA SER A 116 -5.97 2.54 -5.33
C SER A 116 -5.95 1.09 -4.85
N TYR A 117 -6.24 0.85 -3.57
CA TYR A 117 -6.18 -0.49 -2.99
C TYR A 117 -7.21 -1.42 -3.63
N LYS A 118 -8.43 -0.91 -3.86
CA LYS A 118 -9.53 -1.65 -4.51
C LYS A 118 -9.18 -2.10 -5.93
N THR A 119 -8.37 -1.34 -6.65
CA THR A 119 -7.99 -1.67 -8.04
C THR A 119 -6.77 -2.57 -8.12
N ALA A 120 -5.82 -2.45 -7.17
CA ALA A 120 -4.52 -3.11 -7.27
C ALA A 120 -4.43 -4.48 -6.58
N HIS A 121 -5.11 -4.72 -5.45
CA HIS A 121 -4.77 -5.85 -4.56
C HIS A 121 -5.73 -7.04 -4.59
N GLY A 122 -6.81 -6.99 -5.37
CA GLY A 122 -7.78 -8.09 -5.44
C GLY A 122 -8.38 -8.45 -4.07
N PRO A 123 -8.91 -9.67 -3.87
CA PRO A 123 -9.58 -10.08 -2.63
C PRO A 123 -8.62 -10.51 -1.49
N GLY A 124 -7.31 -10.27 -1.62
CA GLY A 124 -6.33 -10.71 -0.62
C GLY A 124 -6.24 -9.78 0.59
N VAL A 125 -5.83 -10.32 1.74
CA VAL A 125 -5.54 -9.55 2.96
C VAL A 125 -4.04 -9.51 3.21
N ILE A 126 -3.53 -8.35 3.61
CA ILE A 126 -2.13 -8.18 4.01
C ILE A 126 -1.99 -8.60 5.48
N THR A 127 -1.11 -9.55 5.78
CA THR A 127 -0.91 -10.08 7.14
C THR A 127 0.40 -9.64 7.78
N ALA A 128 1.37 -9.23 6.98
CA ALA A 128 2.61 -8.65 7.45
C ALA A 128 3.04 -7.53 6.49
N PHE A 129 3.67 -6.49 7.03
CA PHE A 129 4.18 -5.36 6.26
C PHE A 129 5.43 -4.82 6.95
N GLU A 130 6.49 -4.61 6.17
CA GLU A 130 7.77 -4.12 6.65
C GLU A 130 8.37 -3.15 5.63
N VAL A 131 8.99 -2.08 6.14
CA VAL A 131 9.81 -1.15 5.36
C VAL A 131 11.21 -1.23 5.91
N SER A 132 12.16 -1.68 5.08
CA SER A 132 13.59 -1.65 5.35
C SER A 132 14.22 -0.43 4.67
N ASP A 133 15.55 -0.35 4.74
CA ASP A 133 16.34 0.72 4.13
C ASP A 133 16.38 0.66 2.59
N THR A 134 15.92 -0.43 1.98
CA THR A 134 16.01 -0.62 0.51
C THR A 134 14.78 -1.26 -0.11
N ALA A 135 13.88 -1.80 0.70
CA ALA A 135 12.71 -2.49 0.19
C ALA A 135 11.50 -2.41 1.13
N LEU A 136 10.34 -2.48 0.52
CA LEU A 136 9.06 -2.70 1.16
C LEU A 136 8.68 -4.16 0.93
N THR A 137 8.41 -4.89 2.00
CA THR A 137 7.96 -6.29 1.93
C THR A 137 6.60 -6.44 2.57
N TYR A 138 5.71 -7.19 1.93
CA TYR A 138 4.42 -7.54 2.50
C TYR A 138 3.98 -8.95 2.17
N THR A 139 3.22 -9.53 3.09
CA THR A 139 2.66 -10.87 2.97
C THR A 139 1.18 -10.77 2.65
N LEU A 140 0.78 -11.29 1.49
CA LEU A 140 -0.58 -11.35 1.02
C LEU A 140 -1.15 -12.76 1.23
N THR A 141 -2.26 -12.86 1.95
CA THR A 141 -3.03 -14.09 2.09
C THR A 141 -4.25 -14.02 1.19
N LEU A 142 -4.33 -14.93 0.22
CA LEU A 142 -5.43 -15.02 -0.72
C LEU A 142 -6.44 -16.06 -0.24
N PRO A 143 -7.75 -15.77 -0.32
CA PRO A 143 -8.76 -16.80 -0.10
C PRO A 143 -8.63 -17.88 -1.19
N ASP A 144 -8.72 -19.15 -0.79
CA ASP A 144 -8.82 -20.24 -1.76
C ASP A 144 -10.17 -20.15 -2.46
N THR A 145 -10.16 -19.49 -3.62
CA THR A 145 -11.35 -19.27 -4.44
C THR A 145 -11.50 -20.32 -5.52
N ARG A 146 -10.72 -21.42 -5.48
CA ARG A 146 -10.93 -22.50 -6.43
C ARG A 146 -12.32 -23.09 -6.20
N PRO A 147 -13.27 -22.96 -7.15
CA PRO A 147 -14.52 -23.66 -7.02
C PRO A 147 -14.20 -25.15 -6.91
N ALA A 148 -14.82 -25.84 -5.95
CA ALA A 148 -14.66 -27.28 -5.79
C ALA A 148 -14.86 -27.92 -7.16
N ARG A 149 -13.80 -28.51 -7.71
CA ARG A 149 -13.84 -29.15 -9.02
C ARG A 149 -14.89 -30.25 -8.91
N THR A 150 -16.05 -30.06 -9.53
CA THR A 150 -17.08 -31.10 -9.53
C THR A 150 -16.45 -32.31 -10.20
N PRO A 151 -16.39 -33.48 -9.53
CA PRO A 151 -15.76 -34.66 -10.11
C PRO A 151 -16.42 -34.95 -11.45
N ARG A 152 -15.60 -35.01 -12.51
CA ARG A 152 -16.09 -35.32 -13.85
C ARG A 152 -16.59 -36.76 -13.83
N VAL A 153 -17.90 -36.96 -13.89
CA VAL A 153 -18.49 -38.30 -13.97
C VAL A 153 -17.97 -38.96 -15.25
N PRO A 154 -17.31 -40.13 -15.18
CA PRO A 154 -16.87 -40.85 -16.36
C PRO A 154 -18.10 -41.25 -17.19
N ARG A 155 -18.08 -40.97 -18.50
CA ARG A 155 -19.11 -41.47 -19.42
C ARG A 155 -18.86 -42.96 -19.66
N SER A 156 -19.87 -43.77 -19.37
CA SER A 156 -19.96 -45.19 -19.69
C SER A 156 -20.23 -45.41 -21.17
#